data_AF-A0A382NH96-F1
#
_entry.id   AF-A0A382NH96-F1
#
_cell.length_a   1.000
_cell.length_b   1.000
_cell.length_c   1.000
_cell.angle_alpha   90.00
_cell.angle_beta   90.00
_cell.angle_gamma   90.00
#
_symmetry.space_group_name_H-M   'P 1'
#
loop_
_entity.id
_entity.type
_entity.pdbx_description
1 polymer ?
#
loop_
_entity_poly.entity_id
_entity_poly.type
_entity_poly.pdbx_seq_one_letter_code
_entity_poly.pdbx_strand_id
1 'polypeptide(L)'
;MEWMWFSMASAFTFALVSVLDKLLISKHVDNAKVFIVTVGVAQICLGLIVIPMSAFSGLTLSTLTTVIFSGISSGMYLVIMFQIMESQDVSRVVPVVSTYPVFVAALAFFILGEQVTIYSLACILITVFGAALVSLSPSGKKALAKSDVT
;
A
#
# COMPACT_ATOMS: atom_id res chain seq x y z
N MET A 1 -21.68 -11.41 6.80
CA MET A 1 -20.79 -11.65 7.94
C MET A 1 -19.47 -12.30 7.52
N GLU A 2 -19.47 -13.28 6.60
CA GLU A 2 -18.25 -13.90 6.05
C GLU A 2 -17.17 -12.91 5.56
N TRP A 3 -17.57 -11.87 4.82
CA TRP A 3 -16.65 -10.85 4.29
C TRP A 3 -15.89 -10.07 5.38
N MET A 4 -16.46 -9.96 6.59
CA MET A 4 -15.79 -9.30 7.71
C MET A 4 -14.54 -10.08 8.13
N TRP A 5 -14.64 -11.41 8.23
CA TRP A 5 -13.50 -12.28 8.56
C TRP A 5 -12.40 -12.20 7.51
N PHE A 6 -12.75 -12.21 6.23
CA PHE A 6 -11.78 -12.05 5.14
C PHE A 6 -11.08 -10.69 5.19
N SER A 7 -11.81 -9.60 5.48
CA SER A 7 -11.21 -8.26 5.59
C SER A 7 -10.26 -8.15 6.79
N MET A 8 -10.62 -8.72 7.95
CA MET A 8 -9.77 -8.74 9.13
C MET A 8 -8.50 -9.57 8.89
N ALA A 9 -8.64 -10.75 8.28
CA ALA A 9 -7.50 -11.60 7.94
C ALA A 9 -6.56 -10.88 6.95
N SER A 10 -7.11 -10.26 5.91
CA SER A 10 -6.33 -9.48 4.94
C SER A 10 -5.57 -8.33 5.59
N ALA A 11 -6.23 -7.56 6.46
CA ALA A 11 -5.60 -6.46 7.18
C ALA A 11 -4.46 -6.94 8.08
N PHE A 12 -4.66 -8.05 8.81
CA PHE A 12 -3.63 -8.67 9.64
C PHE A 12 -2.43 -9.14 8.80
N THR A 13 -2.68 -9.85 7.70
CA THR A 13 -1.62 -10.32 6.80
C THR A 13 -0.84 -9.14 6.21
N PHE A 14 -1.54 -8.08 5.78
CA PHE A 14 -0.88 -6.91 5.20
C PHE A 14 -0.01 -6.17 6.22
N ALA A 15 -0.47 -6.04 7.46
CA ALA A 15 0.32 -5.46 8.55
C ALA A 15 1.57 -6.31 8.85
N LEU A 16 1.42 -7.64 8.90
CA LEU A 16 2.53 -8.56 9.13
C LEU A 16 3.57 -8.49 8.00
N VAL A 17 3.12 -8.50 6.74
CA VAL A 17 4.01 -8.34 5.56
C VAL A 17 4.74 -7.00 5.62
N SER A 18 4.05 -5.90 5.91
CA SER A 18 4.68 -4.57 5.98
C SER A 18 5.79 -4.49 7.04
N VAL A 19 5.61 -5.16 8.18
CA VAL A 19 6.65 -5.23 9.23
C VAL A 19 7.82 -6.10 8.78
N LEU A 20 7.56 -7.25 8.16
CA LEU A 20 8.60 -8.12 7.62
C LEU A 20 9.41 -7.41 6.54
N ASP A 21 8.76 -6.74 5.58
CA ASP A 21 9.40 -6.00 4.50
C ASP A 21 10.40 -4.98 5.06
N LYS A 22 10.00 -4.19 6.07
CA LYS A 22 10.90 -3.26 6.73
C LYS A 22 12.04 -3.95 7.46
N LEU A 23 11.79 -5.08 8.12
CA LEU A 23 12.83 -5.84 8.81
C LEU A 23 13.86 -6.37 7.81
N LEU A 24 13.42 -6.87 6.66
CA LEU A 24 14.31 -7.32 5.59
C LEU A 24 15.13 -6.16 5.02
N ILE A 25 14.48 -5.05 4.64
CA ILE A 25 15.16 -3.85 4.11
C ILE A 25 16.16 -3.28 5.12
N SER A 26 15.85 -3.28 6.41
CA SER A 26 16.69 -2.62 7.42
C SER A 26 17.80 -3.50 7.99
N LYS A 27 17.66 -4.84 8.01
CA LYS A 27 18.61 -5.74 8.69
C LYS A 27 19.29 -6.78 7.79
N HIS A 28 18.69 -7.15 6.66
CA HIS A 28 19.15 -8.30 5.86
C HIS A 28 19.58 -7.92 4.44
N VAL A 29 19.21 -6.73 3.95
CA VAL A 29 19.54 -6.29 2.60
C VAL A 29 20.31 -4.97 2.68
N ASP A 30 21.53 -4.97 2.14
CA ASP A 30 22.41 -3.78 2.17
C ASP A 30 21.90 -2.62 1.29
N ASN A 31 21.01 -2.91 0.33
CA ASN A 31 20.48 -1.94 -0.62
C ASN A 31 19.00 -2.19 -0.92
N ALA A 32 18.12 -1.21 -0.69
CA ALA A 32 16.68 -1.35 -0.99
C ALA A 32 16.39 -1.70 -2.47
N LYS A 33 17.27 -1.29 -3.39
CA LYS A 33 17.16 -1.66 -4.82
C LYS A 33 17.21 -3.17 -5.05
N VAL A 34 18.05 -3.88 -4.30
CA VAL A 34 18.15 -5.34 -4.40
C VAL A 34 16.85 -5.97 -3.90
N PHE A 35 16.32 -5.50 -2.77
CA PHE A 35 15.04 -5.96 -2.24
C PHE A 35 13.89 -5.75 -3.24
N ILE A 36 13.80 -4.56 -3.84
CA ILE A 36 12.78 -4.23 -4.85
C ILE A 36 12.85 -5.18 -6.04
N VAL A 37 14.05 -5.47 -6.55
CA VAL A 37 14.23 -6.41 -7.66
C VAL A 37 13.83 -7.83 -7.25
N THR A 38 14.21 -8.28 -6.05
CA THR A 38 13.83 -9.62 -5.54
C THR A 38 12.30 -9.75 -5.42
N VAL A 39 11.61 -8.74 -4.88
CA VAL A 39 10.14 -8.72 -4.82
C VAL A 39 9.52 -8.70 -6.22
N GLY A 40 10.10 -7.94 -7.15
CA GLY A 40 9.67 -7.91 -8.55
C GLY A 40 9.78 -9.28 -9.22
N VAL A 41 10.89 -9.99 -9.02
CA VAL A 41 11.09 -11.35 -9.53
C VAL A 41 10.08 -12.32 -8.91
N ALA A 42 9.84 -12.24 -7.61
CA ALA A 42 8.85 -13.07 -6.94
C ALA A 42 7.43 -12.84 -7.49
N GLN A 43 7.05 -11.59 -7.75
CA GLN A 43 5.78 -11.23 -8.38
C GLN A 43 5.65 -11.80 -9.81
N ILE A 44 6.72 -11.76 -10.60
CA ILE A 44 6.73 -12.37 -11.94
C ILE A 44 6.54 -13.89 -11.84
N CYS A 45 7.24 -14.56 -10.92
CA CYS A 45 7.08 -15.99 -10.70
C CYS A 45 5.65 -16.35 -10.28
N LEU A 46 5.05 -15.60 -9.35
CA LEU A 46 3.66 -15.78 -8.95
C LEU A 46 2.71 -15.56 -10.12
N GLY A 47 2.92 -14.51 -10.92
CA GLY A 47 2.15 -14.25 -12.14
C GLY A 47 2.19 -15.43 -13.11
N LEU A 48 3.37 -16.03 -13.31
CA LEU A 48 3.54 -17.19 -14.20
C LEU A 48 2.78 -18.43 -13.72
N ILE A 49 2.69 -18.62 -12.40
CA ILE A 49 1.94 -19.73 -11.79
C ILE A 49 0.42 -19.50 -11.92
N VAL A 50 -0.04 -18.25 -11.84
CA VAL A 50 -1.47 -17.89 -11.90
C VAL A 50 -2.00 -17.90 -13.34
N ILE A 51 -1.18 -17.59 -14.33
CA ILE A 51 -1.53 -17.61 -15.77
C ILE A 51 -2.31 -18.86 -16.20
N PRO A 52 -1.84 -20.11 -15.96
CA PRO A 52 -2.56 -21.31 -16.40
C PRO A 52 -3.89 -21.55 -15.69
N MET A 53 -4.12 -20.93 -14.52
CA MET A 53 -5.39 -20.98 -13.81
C MET A 53 -6.40 -19.94 -14.32
N SER A 54 -5.94 -18.95 -15.09
CA SER A 54 -6.79 -17.91 -15.64
C SER A 54 -7.47 -18.38 -16.92
N ALA A 55 -8.80 -18.27 -16.98
CA ALA A 55 -9.54 -18.47 -18.21
C ALA A 55 -9.27 -17.27 -19.13
N PHE A 56 -8.51 -17.48 -20.22
CA PHE A 56 -8.21 -16.46 -21.23
C PHE A 56 -9.42 -16.14 -22.15
N SER A 57 -10.61 -15.97 -21.58
CA SER A 57 -11.80 -15.56 -22.32
C SER A 57 -11.92 -14.03 -22.37
N GLY A 58 -12.12 -13.47 -23.56
CA GLY A 58 -12.47 -12.04 -23.72
C GLY A 58 -11.29 -11.06 -23.78
N LEU A 59 -10.09 -11.49 -24.16
CA LEU A 59 -8.96 -10.59 -24.41
C LEU A 59 -9.23 -9.64 -25.59
N THR A 60 -9.64 -8.42 -25.26
CA THR A 60 -9.82 -7.32 -26.22
C THR A 60 -8.64 -6.34 -26.08
N LEU A 61 -8.29 -5.62 -27.15
CA LEU A 61 -7.22 -4.60 -27.12
C LEU A 61 -7.43 -3.58 -25.98
N SER A 62 -8.67 -3.19 -25.70
CA SER A 62 -9.02 -2.28 -24.60
C SER A 62 -8.72 -2.87 -23.20
N THR A 63 -8.98 -4.18 -23.03
CA THR A 63 -8.67 -4.89 -21.78
C THR A 63 -7.17 -4.98 -21.58
N LEU A 64 -6.41 -5.24 -22.66
CA LEU A 64 -4.96 -5.36 -22.62
C LEU A 64 -4.29 -4.04 -22.18
N THR A 65 -4.71 -2.91 -22.76
CA THR A 65 -4.15 -1.60 -22.39
C THR A 65 -4.46 -1.24 -20.94
N THR A 66 -5.69 -1.54 -20.48
CA THR A 66 -6.11 -1.29 -19.08
C THR A 66 -5.32 -2.13 -18.08
N VAL A 67 -5.09 -3.41 -18.39
CA VAL A 67 -4.31 -4.32 -17.53
C VAL A 67 -2.84 -3.89 -17.45
N ILE A 68 -2.23 -3.53 -18.59
CA ILE A 68 -0.85 -3.05 -18.63
C ILE A 68 -0.71 -1.76 -17.80
N PHE A 69 -1.63 -0.82 -17.97
CA PHE A 69 -1.61 0.45 -17.22
C PHE A 69 -1.78 0.23 -15.71
N SER A 70 -2.68 -0.68 -15.32
CA SER A 70 -2.87 -1.06 -13.91
C SER A 70 -1.61 -1.72 -13.33
N GLY A 71 -0.96 -2.62 -14.08
CA GLY A 71 0.26 -3.30 -13.65
C GLY A 71 1.43 -2.33 -13.44
N ILE A 72 1.63 -1.40 -14.39
CA ILE A 72 2.67 -0.36 -14.28
C ILE A 72 2.40 0.53 -13.07
N SER A 73 1.16 0.95 -12.86
CA SER A 73 0.77 1.81 -11.73
C SER A 73 1.03 1.13 -10.38
N SER A 74 0.61 -0.14 -10.22
CA SER A 74 0.88 -0.91 -9.01
C SER A 74 2.38 -1.16 -8.78
N GLY A 75 3.13 -1.44 -9.86
CA GLY A 75 4.58 -1.61 -9.77
C GLY A 75 5.30 -0.33 -9.32
N MET A 76 4.95 0.82 -9.91
CA MET A 76 5.50 2.12 -9.53
C MET A 76 5.17 2.47 -8.08
N TYR A 77 3.94 2.20 -7.63
CA TYR A 77 3.54 2.35 -6.23
C TYR A 77 4.45 1.56 -5.29
N LEU A 78 4.67 0.27 -5.54
CA LEU A 78 5.52 -0.57 -4.68
C LEU A 78 6.98 -0.09 -4.65
N VAL A 79 7.53 0.29 -5.79
CA VAL A 79 8.91 0.81 -5.88
C VAL A 79 9.07 2.06 -5.01
N ILE A 80 8.16 3.02 -5.12
CA ILE A 80 8.18 4.25 -4.32
C ILE A 80 7.98 3.92 -2.83
N MET A 81 7.04 3.02 -2.51
CA MET A 81 6.74 2.63 -1.14
C MET A 81 7.97 2.01 -0.45
N PHE A 82 8.67 1.07 -1.10
CA PHE A 82 9.86 0.44 -0.54
C PHE A 82 11.04 1.40 -0.40
N GLN A 83 11.22 2.33 -1.35
CA GLN A 83 12.23 3.39 -1.22
C GLN A 83 11.98 4.29 0.00
N ILE A 84 10.72 4.66 0.25
CA ILE A 84 10.39 5.48 1.43
C ILE A 84 10.57 4.66 2.71
N MET A 85 10.17 3.38 2.70
CA MET A 85 10.35 2.48 3.84
C MET A 85 11.81 2.19 4.17
N GLU A 86 12.77 2.41 3.28
CA GLU A 86 14.20 2.36 3.64
C GLU A 86 14.52 3.44 4.68
N SER A 87 14.08 4.68 4.43
CA SER A 87 14.43 5.85 5.25
C SER A 87 13.47 6.16 6.40
N GLN A 88 12.21 5.72 6.33
CA GLN A 88 11.16 6.03 7.30
C GLN A 88 10.60 4.77 7.98
N ASP A 89 10.05 4.91 9.18
CA ASP A 89 9.40 3.80 9.90
C ASP A 89 8.06 3.42 9.24
N VAL A 90 7.74 2.12 9.23
CA VAL A 90 6.47 1.58 8.66
C VAL A 90 5.25 2.24 9.30
N SER A 91 5.32 2.52 10.61
CA SER A 91 4.27 3.21 11.36
C SER A 91 3.98 4.62 10.87
N ARG A 92 4.89 5.23 10.10
CA ARG A 92 4.70 6.54 9.47
C ARG A 92 4.28 6.44 8.01
N VAL A 93 4.80 5.46 7.28
CA VAL A 93 4.54 5.25 5.85
C VAL A 93 3.13 4.69 5.61
N VAL A 94 2.74 3.66 6.36
CA VAL A 94 1.45 2.98 6.17
C VAL A 94 0.24 3.90 6.36
N PRO A 95 0.20 4.79 7.37
CA PRO A 95 -0.88 5.77 7.47
C PRO A 95 -0.98 6.71 6.27
N VAL A 96 0.16 7.18 5.73
CA VAL A 96 0.17 8.04 4.54
C VAL A 96 -0.40 7.30 3.33
N VAL A 97 -0.03 6.04 3.12
CA VAL A 97 -0.63 5.20 2.07
C VAL A 97 -2.14 5.01 2.30
N SER A 98 -2.59 4.94 3.55
CA SER A 98 -3.99 4.78 3.91
C SER A 98 -4.87 5.98 3.56
N THR A 99 -4.31 7.10 3.09
CA THR A 99 -5.09 8.24 2.56
C THR A 99 -5.57 8.02 1.12
N TYR A 100 -5.28 6.87 0.51
CA TYR A 100 -5.73 6.52 -0.85
C TYR A 100 -7.24 6.66 -1.12
N PRO A 101 -8.17 6.50 -0.15
CA PRO A 101 -9.61 6.63 -0.41
C PRO A 101 -10.02 8.01 -0.94
N VAL A 102 -9.25 9.08 -0.65
CA VAL A 102 -9.48 10.41 -1.22
C VAL A 102 -9.34 10.39 -2.74
N PHE A 103 -8.25 9.79 -3.22
CA PHE A 103 -7.99 9.68 -4.66
C PHE A 103 -8.98 8.72 -5.32
N VAL A 104 -9.32 7.62 -4.66
CA VAL A 104 -10.34 6.68 -5.17
C VAL A 104 -11.69 7.35 -5.33
N ALA A 105 -12.14 8.13 -4.35
CA ALA A 105 -13.42 8.85 -4.46
C ALA A 105 -13.39 9.91 -5.59
N ALA A 106 -12.28 10.63 -5.74
CA ALA A 106 -12.11 11.56 -6.86
C ALA A 106 -12.16 10.85 -8.21
N LEU A 107 -11.42 9.74 -8.37
CA LEU A 107 -11.41 8.96 -9.60
C LEU A 107 -12.78 8.31 -9.89
N ALA A 108 -13.48 7.82 -8.86
CA ALA A 108 -14.83 7.26 -9.02
C ALA A 108 -15.82 8.31 -9.52
N PHE A 109 -15.75 9.54 -9.00
CA PHE A 109 -16.59 10.64 -9.46
C PHE A 109 -16.27 11.08 -10.89
N PHE A 110 -14.99 11.31 -11.21
CA PHE A 110 -14.58 11.86 -12.52
C PHE A 110 -14.54 10.83 -13.66
N ILE A 111 -14.07 9.61 -13.39
CA ILE A 111 -13.84 8.59 -14.42
C ILE A 111 -15.05 7.67 -14.55
N LEU A 112 -15.58 7.17 -13.42
CA LEU A 112 -16.71 6.23 -13.43
C LEU A 112 -18.06 6.95 -13.47
N GLY A 113 -18.11 8.23 -13.11
CA GLY A 113 -19.37 8.98 -13.02
C GLY A 113 -20.24 8.56 -11.83
N GLU A 114 -19.66 7.91 -10.82
CA GLU A 114 -20.40 7.45 -9.65
C GLU A 114 -20.74 8.60 -8.70
N GLN A 115 -21.93 8.53 -8.08
CA GLN A 115 -22.34 9.50 -7.07
C GLN A 115 -21.71 9.15 -5.71
N VAL A 116 -20.73 9.94 -5.31
CA VAL A 116 -20.12 9.84 -3.99
C VAL A 116 -21.06 10.46 -2.95
N THR A 117 -21.61 9.62 -2.06
CA THR A 117 -22.51 10.10 -1.01
C THR A 117 -21.80 10.99 0.02
N ILE A 118 -22.56 11.87 0.69
CA ILE A 118 -22.02 12.72 1.77
C ILE A 118 -21.44 11.88 2.93
N TYR A 119 -22.03 10.69 3.17
CA TYR A 119 -21.59 9.77 4.21
C TYR A 119 -20.24 9.14 3.87
N SER A 120 -20.01 8.73 2.62
CA SER A 120 -18.70 8.20 2.22
C SER A 120 -17.62 9.27 2.28
N LEU A 121 -17.92 10.52 1.92
CA LEU A 121 -17.01 11.65 2.11
C LEU A 121 -16.64 11.86 3.59
N ALA A 122 -17.61 11.82 4.51
CA ALA A 122 -17.34 11.94 5.94
C ALA A 122 -16.43 10.83 6.46
N CYS A 123 -16.66 9.57 6.06
CA CYS A 123 -15.80 8.44 6.44
C CYS A 123 -14.37 8.59 5.89
N ILE A 124 -14.23 9.08 4.66
CA ILE A 124 -12.91 9.34 4.06
C ILE A 124 -12.17 10.42 4.84
N LEU A 125 -12.84 11.53 5.18
CA LEU A 125 -12.24 12.61 5.98
C LEU A 125 -11.76 12.11 7.34
N ILE A 126 -12.56 11.31 8.04
CA ILE A 126 -12.19 10.71 9.33
C ILE A 126 -10.95 9.81 9.16
N THR A 127 -10.92 8.97 8.13
CA THR A 127 -9.80 8.06 7.85
C THR A 127 -8.51 8.84 7.58
N VAL A 128 -8.58 9.89 6.76
CA VAL A 128 -7.43 10.74 6.40
C VAL A 128 -6.94 11.54 7.61
N PHE A 129 -7.86 12.06 8.41
CA PHE A 129 -7.51 12.79 9.63
C PHE A 129 -6.80 11.89 10.64
N GLY A 130 -7.30 10.67 10.84
CA GLY A 130 -6.64 9.66 11.67
C GLY A 130 -5.25 9.29 11.14
N ALA A 131 -5.13 9.07 9.83
CA ALA A 131 -3.85 8.79 9.18
C ALA A 131 -2.84 9.94 9.36
N ALA A 132 -3.29 11.19 9.21
CA ALA A 132 -2.46 12.37 9.40
C ALA A 132 -1.97 12.50 10.85
N LEU A 133 -2.83 12.26 11.85
CA LEU A 133 -2.44 12.28 13.26
C LEU A 133 -1.35 11.26 13.58
N VAL A 134 -1.49 10.02 13.07
CA VAL A 134 -0.49 8.97 13.29
C VAL A 134 0.83 9.30 12.58
N SER A 135 0.78 9.82 11.35
CA SER A 135 1.99 10.14 10.57
C SER A 135 2.75 11.38 11.09
N LEU A 136 2.03 12.34 11.68
CA LEU A 136 2.59 13.56 12.27
C LEU A 136 3.02 13.39 13.73
N SER A 137 2.61 12.31 14.39
CA SER A 137 3.02 12.04 15.77
C SER A 137 4.55 11.94 15.87
N PRO A 138 5.19 12.65 16.82
CA PRO A 138 6.63 12.59 16.98
C PRO A 138 7.07 11.15 17.24
N SER A 139 7.91 10.60 16.35
CA SER A 139 8.56 9.31 16.58
C SER A 139 9.30 9.39 17.92
N GLY A 140 8.92 8.54 18.87
CA GLY A 140 9.25 8.65 20.31
C GLY A 140 10.75 8.72 20.66
N LYS A 141 11.65 8.61 19.69
CA LYS A 141 13.09 8.83 19.86
C LYS A 141 13.45 10.24 20.35
N LYS A 142 12.68 11.29 20.02
CA LYS A 142 12.97 12.66 20.52
C LYS A 142 12.52 12.90 21.96
N ALA A 143 11.59 12.11 22.50
CA ALA A 143 11.11 12.29 23.88
C ALA A 143 12.09 11.70 24.92
N LEU A 144 12.81 10.63 24.56
CA LEU A 144 13.77 9.98 25.46
C LEU A 144 15.10 10.73 25.56
N ALA A 145 15.55 11.37 24.49
CA ALA A 145 16.81 12.16 24.51
C ALA A 145 16.73 13.46 25.35
N LYS A 146 15.54 13.86 25.80
CA LYS A 146 15.36 15.03 26.69
C LYS A 146 15.33 14.64 28.17
N SER A 147 15.22 13.36 28.49
CA SER A 147 15.17 12.87 29.89
C SER A 147 16.54 12.55 30.47
N ASP A 148 17.58 12.40 29.64
CA ASP A 148 18.95 12.05 30.06
C ASP A 148 19.86 13.29 30.25
N VAL A 149 19.31 14.51 30.23
CA VAL A 149 20.08 15.78 30.34
C VAL A 149 19.61 16.64 31.53
N THR A 150 19.04 16.03 32.56
CA THR A 150 18.75 16.68 33.86
C THR A 150 19.17 15.78 34.99
#